data_AF-A0A9N9P286-F1
#
_entry.id   AF-A0A9N9P286-F1
#
_cell.length_a   1.000
_cell.length_b   1.000
_cell.length_c   1.000
_cell.angle_alpha   90.00
_cell.angle_beta   90.00
_cell.angle_gamma   90.00
#
_symmetry.space_group_name_H-M   'P 1'
#
loop_
_entity.id
_entity.type
_entity.pdbx_description
1 polymer ?
#
loop_
_entity_poly.entity_id
_entity_poly.type
_entity_poly.pdbx_seq_one_letter_code
_entity_poly.pdbx_strand_id
1 'polypeptide(L)'
;DESNHVFLIAGYPKYKCPYVWLRSNHKQLIQLQDDQRLETDNPLKLDTIEAWKNQDIKLWDIVAEVMTISLTPLAPENPFEVDHSYYDTLPLEECVVRTGAMVYFLQNVYLKDTTYADKIFEDIKLLQQRHFASFEELNWA
;
A
#
# COMPACT_ATOMS: atom_id res chain seq x y z
N ASP A 1 1.06 22.02 -8.81
CA ASP A 1 1.44 21.52 -7.48
C ASP A 1 0.29 21.35 -6.48
N GLU A 2 -0.98 21.37 -6.87
CA GLU A 2 -2.12 21.06 -5.97
C GLU A 2 -2.50 19.56 -5.95
N SER A 3 -1.81 18.70 -6.69
CA SER A 3 -2.16 17.28 -6.86
C SER A 3 -1.37 16.30 -5.98
N ASN A 4 -0.33 16.77 -5.28
CA ASN A 4 0.55 15.89 -4.51
C ASN A 4 0.10 15.84 -3.04
N HIS A 5 -0.22 14.63 -2.58
CA HIS A 5 -0.60 14.37 -1.20
C HIS A 5 0.57 13.78 -0.45
N VAL A 6 0.95 14.41 0.65
CA VAL A 6 2.10 14.00 1.46
C VAL A 6 1.62 13.56 2.82
N PHE A 7 1.95 12.33 3.17
CA PHE A 7 1.67 11.72 4.47
C PHE A 7 2.98 11.42 5.18
N LEU A 8 3.00 11.66 6.49
CA LEU A 8 4.06 11.19 7.37
C LEU A 8 3.53 9.99 8.15
N ILE A 9 4.16 8.83 7.99
CA ILE A 9 3.88 7.65 8.82
C ILE A 9 5.02 7.49 9.82
N ALA A 10 4.74 7.52 11.12
CA ALA A 10 5.75 7.38 12.16
C ALA A 10 5.44 6.21 13.10
N GLY A 11 6.41 5.30 13.24
CA GLY A 11 6.38 4.20 14.21
C GLY A 11 7.28 4.48 15.40
N TYR A 12 6.76 5.14 16.45
CA TYR A 12 7.54 5.38 17.66
C TYR A 12 7.45 4.20 18.63
N PRO A 13 8.59 3.64 19.11
CA PRO A 13 8.59 2.51 20.03
C PRO A 13 7.78 2.76 21.31
N LYS A 14 7.76 4.01 21.79
CA LYS A 14 7.00 4.41 22.99
C LYS A 14 5.51 4.12 22.87
N TYR A 15 4.93 4.29 21.68
CA TYR A 15 3.48 4.14 21.47
C TYR A 15 3.08 2.73 21.04
N LYS A 16 4.04 1.92 20.58
CA LYS A 16 3.83 0.54 20.10
C LYS A 16 2.78 0.45 18.97
N CYS A 17 2.52 1.54 18.26
CA CYS A 17 1.67 1.62 17.08
C CYS A 17 2.15 2.76 16.18
N PRO A 18 1.93 2.64 14.85
CA PRO A 18 2.17 3.73 13.91
C PRO A 18 1.10 4.81 14.03
N TYR A 19 1.47 6.03 13.64
CA TYR A 19 0.56 7.15 13.45
C TYR A 19 0.81 7.79 12.10
N VAL A 20 -0.23 8.37 11.51
CA VAL A 20 -0.16 9.02 10.21
C VAL A 20 -0.54 10.48 10.34
N TRP A 21 0.20 11.40 9.72
CA TRP A 21 -0.15 12.82 9.64
C TRP A 21 -0.26 13.24 8.20
N LEU A 22 -1.24 14.09 7.91
CA LEU A 22 -1.32 14.81 6.64
C LEU A 22 -0.37 16.02 6.68
N ARG A 23 0.53 16.13 5.70
CA ARG A 23 1.51 17.23 5.58
C ARG A 23 1.19 18.18 4.42
N SER A 24 0.32 17.78 3.51
CA SER A 24 -0.17 18.59 2.37
C SER A 24 -1.57 19.16 2.63
N ASN A 25 -1.92 20.29 2.01
CA ASN A 25 -3.25 20.90 2.11
C ASN A 25 -4.31 20.13 1.29
N HIS A 26 -4.75 18.96 1.75
CA HIS A 26 -5.79 18.15 1.09
C HIS A 26 -7.19 18.48 1.61
N LYS A 27 -7.98 19.24 0.84
CA LYS A 27 -9.29 19.77 1.26
C LYS A 27 -10.32 18.70 1.67
N GLN A 28 -10.42 17.58 0.96
CA GLN A 28 -11.38 16.51 1.31
C GLN A 28 -11.04 15.79 2.63
N LEU A 29 -9.76 15.46 2.86
CA LEU A 29 -9.31 14.88 4.14
C LEU A 29 -9.52 15.84 5.32
N ILE A 30 -9.43 17.16 5.08
CA ILE A 30 -9.74 18.18 6.08
C ILE A 30 -11.24 18.22 6.41
N GLN A 31 -12.11 17.95 5.44
CA GLN A 31 -13.57 17.93 5.63
C GLN A 31 -14.07 16.70 6.37
N LEU A 32 -13.38 15.56 6.25
CA LEU A 32 -13.69 14.33 6.99
C LEU A 32 -13.41 14.41 8.50
N GLN A 33 -12.71 15.45 8.97
CA GLN A 33 -12.23 15.57 10.35
C GLN A 33 -13.10 16.41 11.31
N ASP A 34 -14.31 16.83 10.91
CA ASP A 34 -15.27 17.60 11.72
C ASP A 34 -14.63 18.76 12.51
N ASP A 35 -14.55 19.94 11.91
CA ASP A 35 -14.21 21.22 12.57
C ASP A 35 -12.87 21.28 13.35
N GLN A 36 -11.99 20.29 13.18
CA GLN A 36 -10.59 20.42 13.58
C GLN A 36 -9.93 21.38 12.61
N ARG A 37 -9.94 22.68 12.96
CA ARG A 37 -9.01 23.67 12.43
C ARG A 37 -7.66 22.98 12.26
N LEU A 38 -7.15 22.95 11.03
CA LEU A 38 -5.84 22.47 10.59
C LEU A 38 -4.75 22.58 11.67
N GLU A 39 -4.77 21.68 12.63
CA GLU A 39 -3.61 21.39 13.46
C GLU A 39 -2.96 20.22 12.74
N THR A 40 -2.09 20.57 11.79
CA THR A 40 -1.15 19.65 11.12
C THR A 40 -0.39 18.75 12.11
N ASP A 41 -0.45 19.04 13.40
CA ASP A 41 0.22 18.31 14.47
C ASP A 41 -0.57 17.11 15.00
N ASN A 42 -1.87 17.00 14.71
CA ASN A 42 -2.67 15.85 15.13
C ASN A 42 -2.62 14.72 14.09
N PRO A 43 -2.42 13.46 14.53
CA PRO A 43 -2.46 12.33 13.61
C PRO A 43 -3.88 12.08 13.09
N LEU A 44 -3.98 11.53 11.88
CA LEU A 44 -5.21 11.02 11.30
C LEU A 44 -5.78 9.93 12.21
N LYS A 45 -7.10 9.97 12.38
CA LYS A 45 -7.87 8.86 12.95
C LYS A 45 -8.15 7.88 11.81
N LEU A 46 -7.51 6.72 11.89
CA LEU A 46 -7.61 5.65 10.91
C LEU A 46 -8.09 4.39 11.61
N ASP A 47 -9.04 3.68 11.01
CA ASP A 47 -9.63 2.45 11.56
C ASP A 47 -8.55 1.38 11.75
N THR A 48 -7.60 1.29 10.82
CA THR A 48 -6.44 0.38 10.92
C THR A 48 -5.54 0.71 12.11
N ILE A 49 -5.35 1.99 12.45
CA ILE A 49 -4.59 2.38 13.65
C ILE A 49 -5.36 2.04 14.92
N GLU A 50 -6.67 2.30 14.96
CA GLU A 50 -7.50 1.96 16.11
C GLU A 50 -7.55 0.44 16.35
N ALA A 51 -7.58 -0.35 15.28
CA ALA A 51 -7.56 -1.81 15.32
C ALA A 51 -6.16 -2.41 15.61
N TRP A 52 -5.08 -1.62 15.53
CA TRP A 52 -3.68 -2.11 15.59
C TRP A 52 -3.37 -3.06 16.74
N LYS A 53 -3.93 -2.80 17.92
CA LYS A 53 -3.65 -3.60 19.13
C LYS A 53 -4.48 -4.88 19.22
N ASN A 54 -5.59 -4.95 18.50
CA ASN A 54 -6.63 -5.97 18.68
C ASN A 54 -6.76 -6.89 17.47
N GLN A 55 -6.23 -6.50 16.32
CA GLN A 55 -6.26 -7.24 15.08
C GLN A 55 -4.85 -7.35 14.49
N ASP A 56 -4.66 -8.26 13.53
CA ASP A 56 -3.36 -8.42 12.85
C ASP A 56 -3.15 -7.32 11.79
N ILE A 57 -3.10 -6.06 12.23
CA ILE A 57 -2.86 -4.92 11.34
C ILE A 57 -1.38 -4.82 11.01
N LYS A 58 -1.11 -4.55 9.75
CA LYS A 58 0.20 -4.38 9.13
C LYS A 58 0.28 -3.00 8.53
N LEU A 59 1.51 -2.55 8.27
CA LEU A 59 1.74 -1.21 7.74
C LEU A 59 1.04 -0.98 6.39
N TRP A 60 0.95 -2.00 5.54
CA TRP A 60 0.29 -1.89 4.25
C TRP A 60 -1.23 -1.70 4.37
N ASP A 61 -1.88 -2.19 5.43
CA ASP A 61 -3.32 -1.93 5.63
C ASP A 61 -3.56 -0.45 5.87
N ILE A 62 -2.69 0.19 6.66
CA ILE A 62 -2.72 1.64 6.91
C ILE A 62 -2.50 2.40 5.60
N VAL A 63 -1.57 1.95 4.76
CA VAL A 63 -1.34 2.56 3.44
C VAL A 63 -2.57 2.42 2.55
N ALA A 64 -3.20 1.25 2.50
CA ALA A 64 -4.42 1.02 1.71
C ALA A 64 -5.58 1.91 2.18
N GLU A 65 -5.76 2.07 3.49
CA GLU A 65 -6.76 2.98 4.06
C GLU A 65 -6.46 4.43 3.67
N VAL A 66 -5.23 4.90 3.86
CA VAL A 66 -4.81 6.25 3.48
C VAL A 66 -5.07 6.52 2.00
N MET A 67 -4.72 5.58 1.12
CA MET A 67 -4.97 5.70 -0.32
C MET A 67 -6.47 5.77 -0.64
N THR A 68 -7.27 4.91 -0.02
CA THR A 68 -8.73 4.87 -0.21
C THR A 68 -9.40 6.19 0.17
N ILE A 69 -9.07 6.71 1.36
CA ILE A 69 -9.65 7.96 1.86
C ILE A 69 -9.18 9.15 1.02
N SER A 70 -7.90 9.17 0.61
CA SER A 70 -7.33 10.27 -0.19
C SER A 70 -7.92 10.36 -1.60
N LEU A 71 -8.41 9.25 -2.15
CA LEU A 71 -8.91 9.18 -3.52
C LEU A 71 -10.45 9.14 -3.59
N THR A 72 -11.15 9.24 -2.46
CA THR A 72 -12.63 9.26 -2.42
C THR A 72 -13.21 10.47 -3.17
N PRO A 73 -14.22 10.32 -4.04
CA PRO A 73 -15.07 9.14 -4.25
C PRO A 73 -14.55 8.10 -5.25
N LEU A 74 -13.42 8.35 -5.92
CA LEU A 74 -12.78 7.47 -6.90
C LEU A 74 -11.68 6.62 -6.24
N ALA A 75 -12.04 5.88 -5.19
CA ALA A 75 -11.10 4.96 -4.55
C ALA A 75 -10.60 3.91 -5.57
N PRO A 76 -9.32 3.54 -5.52
CA PRO A 76 -8.76 2.58 -6.47
C PRO A 76 -9.40 1.20 -6.29
N GLU A 77 -9.63 0.49 -7.39
CA GLU A 77 -10.10 -0.91 -7.35
C GLU A 77 -9.08 -1.83 -6.68
N ASN A 78 -7.80 -1.52 -6.82
CA ASN A 78 -6.69 -2.19 -6.14
C ASN A 78 -5.68 -1.16 -5.63
N PRO A 79 -5.55 -0.93 -4.32
CA PRO A 79 -4.57 0.01 -3.78
C PRO A 79 -3.11 -0.48 -3.92
N PHE A 80 -2.91 -1.73 -4.33
CA PHE A 80 -1.61 -2.36 -4.58
C PHE A 80 -1.44 -2.81 -6.04
N GLU A 81 -2.12 -2.13 -6.98
CA GLU A 81 -1.99 -2.42 -8.40
C GLU A 81 -0.53 -2.42 -8.85
N VAL A 82 -0.14 -3.47 -9.56
CA VAL A 82 1.24 -3.68 -9.99
C VAL A 82 1.46 -3.09 -11.38
N ASP A 83 2.47 -2.24 -11.51
CA ASP A 83 3.02 -1.91 -12.83
C ASP A 83 3.87 -3.08 -13.35
N HIS A 84 3.29 -3.90 -14.23
CA HIS A 84 3.99 -5.04 -14.81
C HIS A 84 5.10 -4.63 -15.80
N SER A 85 4.98 -3.45 -16.41
CA SER A 85 5.95 -2.95 -17.40
C SER A 85 7.26 -2.52 -16.74
N TYR A 86 7.21 -2.13 -15.46
CA TYR A 86 8.39 -1.82 -14.65
C TYR A 86 9.41 -2.96 -14.68
N TYR A 87 8.96 -4.21 -14.60
CA TYR A 87 9.85 -5.35 -14.54
C TYR A 87 10.55 -5.63 -15.89
N ASP A 88 10.05 -5.10 -17.00
CA ASP A 88 10.72 -5.18 -18.32
C ASP A 88 11.98 -4.30 -18.37
N THR A 89 12.09 -3.34 -17.46
CA THR A 89 13.22 -2.41 -17.39
C THR A 89 14.36 -2.90 -16.51
N LEU A 90 14.18 -4.02 -15.80
CA LEU A 90 15.12 -4.51 -14.80
C LEU A 90 16.13 -5.49 -15.39
N PRO A 91 17.38 -5.51 -14.86
CA PRO A 91 18.28 -6.64 -15.06
C PRO A 91 17.65 -7.95 -14.59
N LEU A 92 18.05 -9.07 -15.20
CA LEU A 92 17.44 -10.38 -14.98
C LEU A 92 17.48 -10.82 -13.51
N GLU A 93 18.63 -10.67 -12.86
CA GLU A 93 18.85 -11.04 -11.47
C GLU A 93 17.95 -10.22 -10.53
N GLU A 94 17.81 -8.92 -10.81
CA GLU A 94 16.91 -8.05 -10.05
C GLU A 94 15.44 -8.40 -10.31
N CYS A 95 15.08 -8.72 -11.55
CA CYS A 95 13.72 -9.12 -11.91
C CYS A 95 13.29 -10.35 -11.11
N VAL A 96 14.13 -11.38 -11.02
CA VAL A 96 13.84 -12.61 -10.25
C VAL A 96 13.59 -12.29 -8.78
N VAL A 97 14.47 -11.52 -8.15
CA VAL A 97 14.35 -11.19 -6.72
C VAL A 97 13.12 -10.33 -6.45
N ARG A 98 12.89 -9.29 -7.27
CA ARG A 98 11.78 -8.35 -7.05
C ARG A 98 10.43 -8.97 -7.33
N THR A 99 10.29 -9.77 -8.39
CA THR A 99 9.04 -10.50 -8.67
C THR A 99 8.71 -11.49 -7.56
N GLY A 100 9.69 -12.25 -7.05
CA GLY A 100 9.48 -13.17 -5.93
C GLY A 100 9.05 -12.45 -4.65
N ALA A 101 9.70 -11.32 -4.32
CA ALA A 101 9.33 -10.49 -3.17
C ALA A 101 7.92 -9.90 -3.31
N MET A 102 7.55 -9.42 -4.50
CA MET A 102 6.23 -8.85 -4.75
C MET A 102 5.13 -9.92 -4.68
N VAL A 103 5.34 -11.11 -5.26
CA VAL A 103 4.41 -12.24 -5.14
C VAL A 103 4.18 -12.60 -3.67
N TYR A 104 5.25 -12.71 -2.88
CA TYR A 104 5.15 -13.00 -1.44
C TYR A 104 4.35 -11.91 -0.70
N PHE A 105 4.62 -10.64 -0.98
CA PHE A 105 3.87 -9.53 -0.39
C PHE A 105 2.38 -9.59 -0.74
N LEU A 106 2.04 -9.73 -2.02
CA LEU A 106 0.65 -9.76 -2.49
C LEU A 106 -0.11 -10.98 -1.96
N GLN A 107 0.55 -12.14 -1.80
CA GLN A 107 -0.05 -13.30 -1.15
C GLN A 107 -0.47 -12.99 0.30
N ASN A 108 0.38 -12.28 1.06
CA ASN A 108 0.02 -11.86 2.42
C ASN A 108 -1.16 -10.87 2.43
N VAL A 109 -1.25 -9.99 1.42
CA VAL A 109 -2.40 -9.09 1.26
C VAL A 109 -3.67 -9.87 0.90
N TYR A 110 -3.58 -10.81 -0.05
CA TYR A 110 -4.71 -11.63 -0.51
C TYR A 110 -5.33 -12.45 0.63
N LEU A 111 -4.51 -12.99 1.53
CA LEU A 111 -4.97 -13.80 2.67
C LEU A 111 -5.80 -13.00 3.71
N LYS A 112 -5.87 -11.67 3.60
CA LYS A 112 -6.65 -10.81 4.50
C LYS A 112 -8.12 -10.63 4.08
N ASP A 113 -8.56 -11.28 3.01
CA ASP A 113 -9.96 -11.25 2.53
C ASP A 113 -10.49 -9.81 2.34
N THR A 114 -9.72 -9.02 1.59
CA THR A 114 -10.05 -7.62 1.31
C THR A 114 -11.03 -7.50 0.14
N THR A 115 -11.71 -6.35 0.02
CA THR A 115 -12.65 -6.10 -1.09
C THR A 115 -12.00 -6.11 -2.47
N TYR A 116 -10.67 -6.01 -2.53
CA TYR A 116 -9.85 -5.99 -3.74
C TYR A 116 -9.08 -7.30 -3.96
N ALA A 117 -9.41 -8.38 -3.23
CA ALA A 117 -8.71 -9.66 -3.30
C ALA A 117 -8.67 -10.27 -4.72
N ASP A 118 -9.75 -10.13 -5.50
CA ASP A 118 -9.80 -10.63 -6.88
C ASP A 118 -8.76 -9.94 -7.77
N LYS A 119 -8.59 -8.62 -7.64
CA LYS A 119 -7.60 -7.84 -8.38
C LYS A 119 -6.17 -8.17 -7.97
N ILE A 120 -5.94 -8.36 -6.67
CA ILE A 120 -4.65 -8.84 -6.16
C ILE A 120 -4.32 -10.21 -6.75
N PHE A 121 -5.30 -11.10 -6.87
CA PHE A 121 -5.10 -12.43 -7.43
C PHE A 121 -4.77 -12.41 -8.93
N GLU A 122 -5.38 -11.49 -9.70
CA GLU A 122 -5.01 -11.24 -11.09
C GLU A 122 -3.52 -10.83 -11.20
N ASP A 123 -3.06 -9.90 -10.36
CA ASP A 123 -1.66 -9.45 -10.32
C ASP A 123 -0.70 -10.57 -9.90
N ILE A 124 -1.06 -11.38 -8.91
CA ILE A 124 -0.25 -12.52 -8.46
C ILE A 124 -0.01 -13.49 -9.62
N LYS A 125 -1.04 -13.81 -10.42
CA LYS A 125 -0.89 -14.76 -11.54
C LYS A 125 0.11 -14.26 -12.58
N LEU A 126 -0.01 -13.00 -12.97
CA LEU A 126 0.87 -12.38 -13.95
C LEU A 126 2.32 -12.33 -13.43
N LEU A 127 2.51 -11.92 -12.18
CA LEU A 127 3.83 -11.88 -11.56
C LEU A 127 4.44 -13.27 -11.38
N GLN A 128 3.66 -14.30 -11.05
CA GLN A 128 4.17 -15.66 -10.93
C GLN A 128 4.64 -16.22 -12.28
N GLN A 129 3.86 -16.02 -13.35
CA GLN A 129 4.27 -16.41 -14.71
C GLN A 129 5.59 -15.74 -15.08
N ARG A 130 5.71 -14.44 -14.81
CA ARG A 130 6.94 -13.69 -15.03
C ARG A 130 8.10 -14.19 -14.17
N HIS A 131 7.88 -14.41 -12.88
CA HIS A 131 8.89 -14.87 -11.94
C HIS A 131 9.51 -16.20 -12.40
N PHE A 132 8.67 -17.16 -12.79
CA PHE A 132 9.15 -18.45 -13.29
C PHE A 132 9.91 -18.30 -14.60
N ALA A 133 9.41 -17.50 -15.55
CA ALA A 133 10.13 -17.25 -16.80
C ALA A 133 11.52 -16.63 -16.58
N SER A 134 11.62 -15.61 -15.71
CA SER A 134 12.91 -14.98 -15.38
C SER A 134 13.82 -15.91 -14.57
N PHE A 135 13.26 -16.71 -13.66
CA PHE A 135 14.04 -17.68 -12.88
C PHE A 135 14.59 -18.79 -13.77
N GLU A 136 13.82 -19.21 -14.77
CA GLU A 136 14.29 -20.11 -15.80
C GLU A 136 15.39 -19.45 -16.64
N GLU A 137 15.18 -18.27 -17.19
CA GLU A 137 16.24 -17.60 -17.95
C GLU A 137 17.56 -17.46 -17.16
N LEU A 138 17.47 -17.14 -15.86
CA LEU A 138 18.63 -17.01 -14.99
C LEU A 138 19.39 -18.33 -14.76
N ASN A 139 18.68 -19.45 -14.65
CA ASN A 139 19.31 -20.75 -14.40
C ASN A 139 19.99 -21.33 -15.65
N TRP A 140 19.68 -20.80 -16.84
CA TRP A 140 20.26 -21.22 -18.12
C TRP A 140 21.24 -20.19 -18.72
N ALA A 141 21.42 -19.02 -18.08
CA ALA A 141 22.39 -17.99 -18.43
C ALA A 141 23.78 -18.27 -17.86
#